data_AF-A0A934U119-F1
#
_entry.id   AF-A0A934U119-F1
#
_cell.length_a   1.000
_cell.length_b   1.000
_cell.length_c   1.000
_cell.angle_alpha   90.00
_cell.angle_beta   90.00
_cell.angle_gamma   90.00
#
_symmetry.space_group_name_H-M   'P 1'
#
loop_
_entity.id
_entity.type
_entity.pdbx_description
1 polymer ?
#
loop_
_entity_poly.entity_id
_entity_poly.type
_entity_poly.pdbx_seq_one_letter_code
_entity_poly.pdbx_strand_id
1 'polypeptide(L)'
;MSDYEFKRADIGKLESFVSESEEAIREFAAIRDEFDRINRTLLSNWQGSGKEAYKNVADHITEKVGGIKEILDTINDKALKDIIEKYHSMDAELGEYNRHAGDPEEET
;
A
#
# COMPACT_ATOMS: atom_id res chain seq x y z
N MET A 1 -3.63 4.00 40.08
CA MET A 1 -2.97 3.21 39.01
C MET A 1 -3.71 3.57 37.74
N SER A 2 -3.07 4.25 36.79
CA SER A 2 -3.76 4.62 35.56
C SER A 2 -4.01 3.36 34.74
N ASP A 3 -5.22 3.22 34.22
CA ASP A 3 -5.58 2.26 33.17
C ASP A 3 -4.69 2.52 31.95
N TYR A 4 -3.52 1.89 31.89
CA TYR A 4 -2.86 1.64 30.62
C TYR A 4 -3.60 0.47 29.98
N GLU A 5 -4.67 0.79 29.26
CA GLU A 5 -5.36 -0.16 28.41
C GLU A 5 -4.34 -0.72 27.40
N PHE A 6 -4.01 -2.01 27.52
CA PHE A 6 -3.09 -2.67 26.62
C PHE A 6 -3.74 -2.78 25.23
N LYS A 7 -3.44 -1.83 24.34
CA LYS A 7 -3.90 -1.86 22.96
C LYS A 7 -3.03 -2.82 22.16
N ARG A 8 -3.56 -4.01 21.89
CA ARG A 8 -2.93 -4.97 20.99
C ARG A 8 -2.97 -4.42 19.56
N ALA A 9 -1.81 -4.37 18.91
CA ALA A 9 -1.76 -4.08 17.48
C ALA A 9 -2.46 -5.19 16.70
N ASP A 10 -3.42 -4.80 15.86
CA ASP A 10 -4.17 -5.70 14.99
C ASP A 10 -3.40 -5.83 13.66
N ILE A 11 -2.43 -6.74 13.65
CA ILE A 11 -1.53 -6.96 12.50
C ILE A 11 -2.31 -7.41 11.27
N GLY A 12 -3.40 -8.15 11.45
CA GLY A 12 -4.29 -8.55 10.35
C GLY A 12 -4.88 -7.34 9.61
N LYS A 13 -5.19 -6.24 10.30
CA LYS A 13 -5.63 -5.00 9.63
C LYS A 13 -4.53 -4.33 8.82
N LEU A 14 -3.27 -4.39 9.28
CA LEU A 14 -2.14 -3.85 8.54
C LEU A 14 -1.87 -4.68 7.28
N GLU A 15 -1.94 -6.00 7.40
CA GLU A 15 -1.82 -6.93 6.27
C GLU A 15 -2.96 -6.74 5.25
N SER A 16 -4.21 -6.61 5.73
CA SER A 16 -5.35 -6.25 4.88
C SER A 16 -5.13 -4.94 4.15
N PHE A 17 -4.65 -3.89 4.83
CA PHE A 17 -4.36 -2.61 4.19
C PHE A 17 -3.30 -2.73 3.10
N VAL A 18 -2.22 -3.49 3.32
CA VAL A 18 -1.19 -3.73 2.30
C VAL A 18 -1.81 -4.45 1.08
N SER A 19 -2.62 -5.48 1.29
CA SER A 19 -3.30 -6.19 0.20
C SER A 19 -4.28 -5.28 -0.57
N GLU A 20 -5.12 -4.53 0.13
CA GLU A 20 -6.12 -3.62 -0.47
C GLU A 20 -5.45 -2.48 -1.24
N SER A 21 -4.34 -1.95 -0.74
CA SER A 21 -3.59 -0.89 -1.42
C SER A 21 -2.88 -1.40 -2.68
N GLU A 22 -2.35 -2.62 -2.69
CA GLU A 22 -1.84 -3.24 -3.92
C GLU A 22 -2.94 -3.42 -4.98
N GLU A 23 -4.14 -3.83 -4.56
CA GLU A 23 -5.30 -3.91 -5.45
C GLU A 23 -5.68 -2.54 -5.99
N ALA A 24 -5.77 -1.53 -5.13
CA ALA A 24 -6.03 -0.15 -5.53
C ALA A 24 -4.98 0.36 -6.53
N ILE A 25 -3.68 0.10 -6.30
CA ILE A 25 -2.60 0.47 -7.24
C ILE A 25 -2.83 -0.18 -8.62
N ARG A 26 -3.20 -1.45 -8.66
CA ARG A 26 -3.50 -2.17 -9.91
C ARG A 26 -4.70 -1.57 -10.64
N GLU A 27 -5.78 -1.30 -9.91
CA GLU A 27 -6.98 -0.68 -10.49
C GLU A 27 -6.70 0.73 -11.02
N PHE A 28 -5.97 1.55 -10.25
CA PHE A 28 -5.58 2.89 -10.69
C PHE A 28 -4.69 2.85 -11.94
N ALA A 29 -3.76 1.89 -12.03
CA ALA A 29 -2.96 1.71 -13.23
C ALA A 29 -3.82 1.36 -14.46
N ALA A 30 -4.79 0.46 -14.31
CA ALA A 30 -5.71 0.10 -15.37
C ALA A 30 -6.58 1.29 -15.81
N ILE A 31 -7.10 2.08 -14.86
CA ILE A 31 -7.88 3.30 -15.14
C ILE A 31 -7.03 4.30 -15.92
N ARG A 32 -5.78 4.51 -15.50
CA ARG A 32 -4.85 5.42 -16.19
C ARG A 32 -4.61 4.98 -17.63
N ASP A 33 -4.32 3.70 -17.85
CA ASP A 33 -4.02 3.18 -19.17
C ASP A 33 -5.25 3.29 -20.11
N GLU A 34 -6.45 3.05 -19.58
CA GLU A 34 -7.70 3.23 -20.33
C GLU A 34 -8.00 4.70 -20.62
N PHE A 35 -7.77 5.60 -19.64
CA PHE A 35 -7.90 7.04 -19.82
C PHE A 35 -6.95 7.55 -20.91
N ASP A 36 -5.68 7.15 -20.89
CA ASP A 36 -4.70 7.49 -21.92
C ASP A 36 -5.11 6.96 -23.30
N ARG A 37 -5.64 5.73 -23.37
CA ARG A 37 -6.16 5.15 -24.62
C ARG A 37 -7.31 5.97 -25.19
N ILE A 38 -8.28 6.33 -24.36
CA ILE A 38 -9.43 7.16 -24.76
C ILE A 38 -8.94 8.53 -25.25
N ASN A 39 -8.07 9.18 -24.48
CA ASN A 39 -7.55 10.51 -24.82
C ASN A 39 -6.74 10.51 -26.11
N ARG A 40 -5.89 9.51 -26.35
CA ARG A 40 -5.17 9.36 -27.62
C ARG A 40 -6.13 9.23 -28.81
N THR A 41 -7.16 8.41 -28.66
CA THR A 41 -8.18 8.20 -29.71
C THR A 41 -8.99 9.48 -29.97
N LEU A 42 -9.37 10.20 -28.92
CA LEU A 42 -10.12 11.45 -29.04
C LEU A 42 -9.25 12.53 -29.70
N LEU A 43 -8.03 12.73 -29.22
CA LEU A 43 -7.09 13.73 -29.74
C LEU A 43 -6.64 13.43 -31.17
N SER A 44 -6.53 12.16 -31.59
CA SER A 44 -6.19 11.85 -32.99
C SER A 44 -7.28 12.28 -33.96
N ASN A 45 -8.55 12.26 -33.54
CA ASN A 45 -9.70 12.60 -34.36
C ASN A 45 -10.18 14.06 -34.18
N TRP A 46 -9.75 14.74 -33.11
CA TRP A 46 -10.15 16.12 -32.86
C TRP A 46 -9.35 17.11 -33.72
N GLN A 47 -10.07 17.88 -34.53
CA GLN A 47 -9.59 19.09 -35.21
C GLN A 47 -10.22 20.36 -34.62
N GLY A 48 -9.41 21.40 -34.38
CA GLY A 48 -9.86 22.70 -33.88
C GLY A 48 -9.12 23.19 -32.63
N SER A 49 -9.44 24.41 -32.20
CA SER A 49 -8.72 25.17 -31.16
C SER A 49 -8.84 24.60 -29.74
N GLY A 50 -9.87 23.80 -29.45
CA GLY A 50 -10.08 23.21 -28.11
C GLY A 50 -9.19 22.01 -27.78
N LYS A 51 -8.53 21.43 -28.80
CA LYS A 51 -7.71 20.21 -28.68
C LYS A 51 -6.58 20.35 -27.66
N GLU A 52 -5.87 21.47 -27.70
CA GLU A 52 -4.69 21.69 -26.87
C GLU A 52 -5.06 21.98 -25.41
N ALA A 53 -6.12 22.76 -25.19
CA ALA A 53 -6.67 22.98 -23.86
C ALA A 53 -7.15 21.67 -23.21
N TYR A 54 -7.84 20.81 -23.98
CA TYR A 54 -8.24 19.49 -23.51
C TYR A 54 -7.04 18.60 -23.18
N LYS A 55 -6.05 18.55 -24.08
CA LYS A 55 -4.82 17.77 -23.86
C LYS A 55 -4.14 18.17 -22.55
N ASN A 56 -4.00 19.46 -22.27
CA ASN A 56 -3.37 19.94 -21.04
C ASN A 56 -4.13 19.49 -19.78
N VAL A 57 -5.47 19.49 -19.81
CA VAL A 57 -6.27 18.99 -18.70
C VAL A 57 -6.13 17.48 -18.55
N ALA A 58 -6.16 16.74 -19.66
CA ALA A 58 -5.98 15.29 -19.67
C ALA A 58 -4.61 14.88 -19.10
N ASP A 59 -3.53 15.50 -19.57
CA ASP A 59 -2.17 15.24 -19.08
C ASP A 59 -2.07 15.52 -17.56
N HIS A 60 -2.67 16.62 -17.09
CA HIS A 60 -2.66 16.97 -15.68
C HIS A 60 -3.43 15.97 -14.80
N ILE A 61 -4.51 15.38 -15.32
CA ILE A 61 -5.23 14.30 -14.63
C ILE A 61 -4.32 13.06 -14.54
N THR A 62 -3.67 12.66 -15.64
CA THR A 62 -2.75 11.52 -15.67
C THR A 62 -1.58 11.69 -14.70
N GLU A 63 -0.99 12.89 -14.60
CA GLU A 63 0.06 13.20 -13.63
C GLU A 63 -0.39 13.00 -12.18
N LYS A 64 -1.58 13.49 -11.82
CA LYS A 64 -2.11 13.36 -10.45
C LYS A 64 -2.41 11.91 -10.08
N VAL A 65 -2.93 11.12 -11.01
CA VAL A 65 -3.16 9.68 -10.80
C VAL A 65 -1.84 8.96 -10.55
N GLY A 66 -0.75 9.36 -11.22
CA GLY A 66 0.60 8.85 -10.95
C GLY A 66 1.07 9.08 -9.51
N GLY A 67 0.79 10.25 -8.93
CA GLY A 67 1.20 10.58 -7.56
C GLY A 67 0.56 9.72 -6.47
N ILE A 68 -0.66 9.20 -6.69
CA ILE A 68 -1.33 8.33 -5.71
C ILE A 68 -0.59 7.01 -5.54
N LYS A 69 -0.08 6.44 -6.64
CA LYS A 69 0.71 5.21 -6.62
C LYS A 69 1.96 5.37 -5.76
N GLU A 70 2.71 6.45 -5.96
CA GLU A 70 3.95 6.70 -5.20
C GLU A 70 3.70 6.83 -3.69
N ILE A 71 2.57 7.43 -3.30
CA ILE A 71 2.17 7.54 -1.89
C ILE A 71 1.87 6.16 -1.30
N LEU A 72 1.06 5.35 -1.98
CA LEU A 72 0.69 4.02 -1.50
C LEU A 72 1.90 3.08 -1.44
N ASP A 73 2.75 3.08 -2.47
CA ASP A 73 4.01 2.33 -2.48
C ASP A 73 4.90 2.75 -1.30
N THR A 74 5.02 4.06 -1.04
CA THR A 74 5.83 4.57 0.08
C THR A 74 5.31 4.09 1.43
N ILE A 75 3.99 4.08 1.65
CA ILE A 75 3.39 3.63 2.90
C ILE A 75 3.63 2.11 3.08
N ASN A 76 3.36 1.33 2.03
CA ASN A 76 3.51 -0.12 2.07
C ASN A 76 4.96 -0.53 2.32
N ASP A 77 5.89 -0.01 1.51
CA ASP A 77 7.28 -0.45 1.50
C ASP A 77 8.09 0.12 2.67
N LYS A 78 7.86 1.39 3.05
CA LYS A 78 8.72 2.05 4.07
C LYS A 78 8.13 2.04 5.47
N ALA A 79 6.82 1.93 5.63
CA ALA A 79 6.19 2.00 6.94
C ALA A 79 5.62 0.65 7.37
N LEU A 80 4.82 0.00 6.52
CA LEU A 80 4.03 -1.16 6.96
C LEU A 80 4.81 -2.47 6.92
N LYS A 81 5.61 -2.70 5.88
CA LYS A 81 6.37 -3.95 5.73
C LYS A 81 7.29 -4.22 6.94
N ASP A 82 8.10 -3.24 7.32
CA ASP A 82 9.00 -3.34 8.47
C ASP A 82 8.25 -3.58 9.80
N ILE A 83 7.07 -2.97 9.96
CA ILE A 83 6.26 -3.14 11.17
C ILE A 83 5.70 -4.56 11.21
N ILE A 84 5.13 -5.05 10.11
CA ILE A 84 4.55 -6.39 10.00
C ILE A 84 5.65 -7.44 10.25
N GLU A 85 6.81 -7.31 9.62
CA GLU A 85 7.94 -8.24 9.80
C GLU A 85 8.43 -8.28 11.25
N LYS A 86 8.58 -7.12 11.91
CA LYS A 86 8.97 -7.06 13.33
C LYS A 86 7.96 -7.73 14.23
N TYR A 87 6.66 -7.52 13.99
CA TYR A 87 5.63 -8.15 14.79
C TYR A 87 5.63 -9.68 14.64
N HIS A 88 5.81 -10.19 13.42
CA HIS A 88 5.94 -11.63 13.19
C HIS A 88 7.19 -12.22 13.84
N SER A 89 8.33 -11.53 13.79
CA SER A 89 9.56 -11.98 14.49
C SER A 89 9.33 -12.06 16.00
N MET A 90 8.73 -11.02 16.60
CA MET A 90 8.42 -11.00 18.02
C MET A 90 7.43 -12.12 18.41
N ASP A 91 6.41 -12.38 17.61
CA ASP A 91 5.44 -13.46 17.86
C ASP A 91 6.11 -14.85 17.78
N ALA A 92 7.03 -15.03 16.81
CA ALA A 92 7.81 -16.26 16.68
C ALA A 92 8.75 -16.49 17.88
N GLU A 93 9.51 -15.46 18.28
CA GLU A 93 10.43 -15.50 19.43
C GLU A 93 9.68 -15.77 20.73
N LEU A 94 8.55 -15.08 20.97
CA LEU A 94 7.71 -15.31 22.14
C LEU A 94 7.08 -16.71 22.11
N GLY A 95 6.67 -17.18 20.94
CA GLY A 95 6.16 -18.54 20.76
C GLY A 95 7.21 -19.60 21.07
N GLU A 96 8.46 -19.38 20.64
CA GLU A 96 9.59 -20.26 20.92
C GLU A 96 9.94 -20.27 22.41
N TYR A 97 10.06 -19.08 23.02
CA TYR A 97 10.26 -18.96 24.46
C TYR A 97 9.16 -19.67 25.25
N ASN A 98 7.88 -19.47 24.90
CA ASN A 98 6.76 -20.12 25.60
C ASN A 98 6.75 -21.64 25.45
N ARG A 99 7.29 -22.19 24.34
CA ARG A 99 7.42 -23.65 24.17
C ARG A 99 8.51 -24.25 25.05
N HIS A 100 9.57 -23.48 25.33
CA HIS A 100 10.71 -23.90 26.14
C HIS A 100 10.67 -23.43 27.60
N ALA A 101 9.70 -22.57 27.97
CA ALA A 101 9.57 -22.01 29.33
C ALA A 101 9.25 -23.04 30.43
N GLY A 102 9.04 -24.32 30.08
CA GLY A 102 8.87 -25.43 31.01
C GLY A 102 9.89 -26.55 30.84
N ASP A 103 10.83 -26.43 29.90
CA ASP A 103 11.93 -27.38 29.77
C ASP A 103 12.93 -27.11 30.92
N PRO A 104 13.39 -28.14 31.64
CA PRO A 104 14.42 -27.94 32.65
C PRO A 104 15.65 -27.36 31.97
N GLU A 105 16.19 -26.26 32.50
CA GLU A 105 17.52 -25.79 32.11
C GLU A 105 18.48 -26.98 32.28
N GLU A 106 19.07 -27.46 31.19
CA GLU A 106 20.17 -28.43 31.30
C GLU A 106 21.32 -27.72 32.04
N GLU A 107 21.42 -27.97 33.35
CA GLU A 107 22.58 -27.62 34.16
C GLU A 107 23.81 -28.33 33.58
N THR A 108 24.65 -27.59 32.86
CA THR A 108 26.05 -27.99 32.58
C THR A 108 27.00 -27.39 33.59
#